data_AF-A0A2V6H7C9-F1
#
_entry.id   AF-A0A2V6H7C9-F1
#
_cell.length_a   1.000
_cell.length_b   1.000
_cell.length_c   1.000
_cell.angle_alpha   90.00
_cell.angle_beta   90.00
_cell.angle_gamma   90.00
#
_symmetry.space_group_name_H-M   'P 1'
#
loop_
_entity.id
_entity.type
_entity.pdbx_description
1 polymer ?
#
loop_
_entity_poly.entity_id
_entity_poly.type
_entity_poly.pdbx_seq_one_letter_code
_entity_poly.pdbx_strand_id
1 'polypeptide(L)'
;MFASFNSKGSKLQIANPEYSDFGPNTALIQSFALGHNFPTEYPHFSGDRIRYHFLFYFQAGNLEFLGLDPTWSLNLLSITTLVAMLVIVMTLGEVLFNSRAVGRLGSLLFFFFGSLSYVPFLRKQASGRAAIQAITHQRDYLQTIFPYRGEAWGTWSQVTYLNQRHFASAIGILLLVLVFLVIRYRAVAAKRAKARAATETMTAQPNGLPDTTPLAVSANPSGDVRESQVEMPSVSVTTQSTEETTITAEPFIATLRPFIFSGALLSLLPMWNSAVFIAAAAILGLLFILCPLRLQMLTLAVTAGLIALPQMLFLSGGG
;
A
#
# COMPACT_ATOMS: atom_id res chain seq x y z
N MET A 1 13.73 9.30 28.31
CA MET A 1 13.95 10.04 27.06
C MET A 1 12.70 9.86 26.23
N PHE A 2 12.04 10.94 25.77
CA PHE A 2 10.81 10.83 24.96
C PHE A 2 11.07 10.63 23.46
N ALA A 3 12.34 10.62 23.04
CA ALA A 3 12.77 10.43 21.66
C ALA A 3 13.87 9.35 21.61
N SER A 4 13.89 8.59 20.51
CA SER A 4 14.94 7.59 20.22
C SER A 4 16.23 8.21 19.69
N PHE A 5 16.13 9.36 19.01
CA PHE A 5 17.26 10.15 18.52
C PHE A 5 16.99 11.64 18.75
N ASN A 6 17.91 12.32 19.42
CA ASN A 6 17.82 13.75 19.73
C ASN A 6 19.22 14.41 19.73
N SER A 7 19.27 15.72 19.89
CA SER A 7 20.50 16.49 20.10
C SER A 7 20.41 17.34 21.36
N LYS A 8 21.53 17.52 22.07
CA LYS A 8 21.68 18.50 23.16
C LYS A 8 22.99 19.25 22.99
N GLY A 9 22.90 20.51 22.55
CA GLY A 9 24.08 21.28 22.13
C GLY A 9 24.75 20.59 20.95
N SER A 10 26.08 20.41 21.01
CA SER A 10 26.85 19.70 19.99
C SER A 10 26.85 18.17 20.12
N LYS A 11 26.08 17.61 21.06
CA LYS A 11 26.05 16.16 21.31
C LYS A 11 24.78 15.54 20.77
N LEU A 12 24.94 14.57 19.87
CA LEU A 12 23.85 13.64 19.52
C LEU A 12 23.56 12.75 20.72
N GLN A 13 22.28 12.47 20.93
CA GLN A 13 21.76 11.65 22.01
C GLN A 13 20.92 10.53 21.40
N ILE A 14 21.31 9.30 21.71
CA ILE A 14 20.62 8.09 21.25
C ILE A 14 20.00 7.42 22.47
N ALA A 15 18.78 6.91 22.34
CA ALA A 15 18.17 6.12 23.39
C ALA A 15 18.91 4.78 23.58
N ASN A 16 19.03 4.32 24.83
CA ASN A 16 19.81 3.14 25.18
C ASN A 16 19.47 1.87 24.34
N PRO A 17 18.20 1.53 24.08
CA PRO A 17 17.86 0.36 23.26
C PRO A 17 18.29 0.45 21.79
N GLU A 18 18.55 1.66 21.30
CA GLU A 18 18.77 1.98 19.88
C GLU A 18 20.25 2.20 19.56
N TYR A 19 21.11 2.29 20.58
CA TYR A 19 22.51 2.68 20.43
C TYR A 19 23.27 1.80 19.44
N SER A 20 23.07 0.48 19.49
CA SER A 20 23.76 -0.47 18.61
C SER A 20 23.39 -0.30 17.14
N ASP A 21 22.16 0.11 16.84
CA ASP A 21 21.70 0.31 15.45
C ASP A 21 21.99 1.74 14.98
N PHE A 22 21.80 2.76 15.83
CA PHE A 22 22.01 4.15 15.41
C PHE A 22 23.48 4.54 15.34
N GLY A 23 24.37 3.90 16.10
CA GLY A 23 25.82 4.10 15.97
C GLY A 23 26.30 3.98 14.52
N PRO A 24 26.16 2.81 13.87
CA PRO A 24 26.58 2.65 12.48
C PRO A 24 25.74 3.44 11.48
N ASN A 25 24.43 3.56 11.70
CA ASN A 25 23.56 4.32 10.79
C ASN A 25 23.89 5.82 10.77
N THR A 26 24.20 6.43 11.92
CA THR A 26 24.59 7.84 11.99
C THR A 26 25.94 8.08 11.34
N ALA A 27 26.92 7.18 11.53
CA ALA A 27 28.19 7.26 10.82
C ALA A 27 28.00 7.17 9.29
N LEU A 28 27.07 6.33 8.82
CA LEU A 28 26.73 6.22 7.40
C LEU A 28 26.06 7.48 6.86
N ILE A 29 25.13 8.08 7.60
CA ILE A 29 24.52 9.37 7.24
C ILE A 29 25.60 10.45 7.11
N GLN A 30 26.50 10.54 8.09
CA GLN A 30 27.59 11.51 8.14
C GLN A 30 28.60 11.30 7.01
N SER A 31 28.88 10.05 6.61
CA SER A 31 29.78 9.80 5.48
C SER A 31 29.21 10.30 4.16
N PHE A 32 27.88 10.30 3.97
CA PHE A 32 27.26 10.96 2.83
C PHE A 32 27.24 12.49 2.97
N ALA A 33 26.85 13.00 4.14
CA ALA A 33 26.68 14.44 4.37
C ALA A 33 28.01 15.22 4.32
N LEU A 34 29.06 14.68 4.95
CA LEU A 34 30.35 15.36 5.11
C LEU A 34 31.48 14.66 4.36
N GLY A 35 31.41 13.33 4.25
CA GLY A 35 32.49 12.51 3.71
C GLY A 35 32.47 12.32 2.19
N HIS A 36 31.45 12.83 1.49
CA HIS A 36 31.24 12.63 0.05
C HIS A 36 31.41 11.16 -0.38
N ASN A 37 30.81 10.22 0.36
CA ASN A 37 30.97 8.76 0.23
C ASN A 37 30.47 8.18 -1.12
N PHE A 38 31.19 8.51 -2.19
CA PHE A 38 30.99 8.07 -3.57
C PHE A 38 32.37 7.82 -4.23
N PRO A 39 32.68 6.57 -4.65
CA PRO A 39 31.86 5.35 -4.54
C PRO A 39 31.55 4.97 -3.08
N THR A 40 30.39 4.34 -2.85
CA THR A 40 29.88 4.13 -1.49
C THR A 40 30.57 2.97 -0.77
N GLU A 41 31.19 3.29 0.36
CA GLU A 41 31.91 2.36 1.23
C GLU A 41 31.34 2.35 2.66
N TYR A 42 31.73 1.35 3.45
CA TYR A 42 31.44 1.38 4.89
C TYR A 42 32.32 2.42 5.59
N PRO A 43 31.75 3.35 6.38
CA PRO A 43 32.56 4.31 7.14
C PRO A 43 33.41 3.66 8.24
N HIS A 44 33.19 2.37 8.53
CA HIS A 44 33.88 1.61 9.58
C HIS A 44 34.99 0.70 9.05
N PHE A 45 35.02 0.42 7.74
CA PHE A 45 35.96 -0.51 7.12
C PHE A 45 36.55 0.14 5.88
N SER A 46 37.87 0.31 5.83
CA SER A 46 38.54 0.96 4.71
C SER A 46 38.54 0.08 3.46
N GLY A 47 38.11 0.62 2.32
CA GLY A 47 38.20 -0.04 1.01
C GLY A 47 37.13 -1.12 0.76
N ASP A 48 36.27 -1.39 1.75
CA ASP A 48 35.16 -2.32 1.61
C ASP A 48 33.90 -1.61 1.12
N ARG A 49 33.36 -2.11 0.00
CA ARG A 49 32.08 -1.65 -0.53
C ARG A 49 30.95 -1.92 0.46
N ILE A 50 29.99 -1.00 0.50
CA ILE A 50 28.79 -1.19 1.32
C ILE A 50 27.94 -2.35 0.78
N ARG A 51 27.53 -3.25 1.68
CA ARG A 51 26.64 -4.40 1.36
C ARG A 51 25.24 -4.25 1.95
N TYR A 52 25.06 -3.24 2.80
CA TYR A 52 23.80 -2.89 3.41
C TYR A 52 23.02 -1.92 2.53
N HIS A 53 21.70 -2.03 2.52
CA HIS A 53 20.82 -1.08 1.83
C HIS A 53 20.97 0.32 2.47
N PHE A 54 21.55 1.24 1.72
CA PHE A 54 21.96 2.55 2.25
C PHE A 54 21.09 3.72 1.78
N LEU A 55 20.15 3.49 0.86
CA LEU A 55 19.45 4.58 0.16
C LEU A 55 18.68 5.51 1.10
N PHE A 56 18.05 4.96 2.13
CA PHE A 56 17.37 5.75 3.16
C PHE A 56 18.34 6.64 3.96
N TYR A 57 19.52 6.12 4.30
CA TYR A 57 20.54 6.89 5.03
C TYR A 57 21.25 7.89 4.13
N PHE A 58 21.40 7.59 2.84
CA PHE A 58 21.83 8.54 1.83
C PHE A 58 20.84 9.71 1.71
N GLN A 59 19.53 9.45 1.72
CA GLN A 59 18.52 10.52 1.74
C GLN A 59 18.61 11.38 3.00
N ALA A 60 18.77 10.77 4.17
CA ALA A 60 19.01 11.53 5.40
C ALA A 60 20.31 12.34 5.33
N GLY A 61 21.38 11.78 4.78
CA GLY A 61 22.65 12.49 4.58
C GLY A 61 22.52 13.67 3.62
N ASN A 62 21.72 13.55 2.56
CA ASN A 62 21.44 14.66 1.65
C ASN A 62 20.64 15.78 2.31
N LEU A 63 19.67 15.45 3.18
CA LEU A 63 18.94 16.47 3.95
C LEU A 63 19.91 17.25 4.85
N GLU A 64 20.85 16.55 5.47
CA GLU A 64 21.89 17.18 6.29
C GLU A 64 22.85 18.03 5.45
N PHE A 65 23.32 17.51 4.32
CA PHE A 65 24.15 18.24 3.35
C PHE A 65 23.48 19.55 2.90
N LEU A 66 22.15 19.54 2.74
CA LEU A 66 21.36 20.73 2.40
C LEU A 66 21.16 21.71 3.57
N GLY A 67 21.71 21.42 4.75
CA GLY A 67 21.73 22.30 5.92
C GLY A 67 20.72 21.95 7.02
N LEU A 68 20.02 20.81 6.93
CA LEU A 68 19.15 20.37 8.01
C LEU A 68 19.98 19.75 9.15
N ASP A 69 19.55 19.96 10.39
CA ASP A 69 20.20 19.34 11.55
C ASP A 69 20.20 17.79 11.44
N PRO A 70 21.30 17.09 11.81
CA PRO A 70 21.41 15.63 11.64
C PRO A 70 20.27 14.84 12.31
N THR A 71 19.80 15.31 13.47
CA THR A 71 18.69 14.70 14.18
C THR A 71 17.40 14.83 13.39
N TRP A 72 17.12 16.02 12.87
CA TRP A 72 15.95 16.29 12.05
C TRP A 72 16.01 15.62 10.69
N SER A 73 17.18 15.52 10.06
CA SER A 73 17.36 14.78 8.80
C SER A 73 16.88 13.34 8.89
N LEU A 74 17.25 12.64 9.96
CA LEU A 74 16.78 11.28 10.18
C LEU A 74 15.32 11.25 10.67
N ASN A 75 14.96 12.05 11.67
CA ASN A 75 13.62 12.01 12.27
C ASN A 75 12.52 12.42 11.30
N LEU A 76 12.71 13.48 10.52
CA LEU A 76 11.73 13.95 9.55
C LEU A 76 11.46 12.87 8.50
N LEU A 77 12.51 12.31 7.89
CA LEU A 77 12.37 11.24 6.90
C LEU A 77 11.67 10.00 7.50
N SER A 78 11.99 9.66 8.74
CA SER A 78 11.37 8.54 9.45
C SER A 78 9.88 8.78 9.72
N ILE A 79 9.52 9.97 10.21
CA ILE A 79 8.12 10.33 10.50
C ILE A 79 7.32 10.33 9.20
N THR A 80 7.84 10.96 8.14
CA THR A 80 7.16 11.05 6.85
C THR A 80 6.92 9.66 6.25
N THR A 81 7.94 8.80 6.24
CA THR A 81 7.81 7.45 5.67
C THR A 81 6.89 6.56 6.50
N LEU A 82 6.92 6.67 7.84
CA LEU A 82 5.99 5.97 8.72
C LEU A 82 4.55 6.42 8.52
N VAL A 83 4.28 7.73 8.50
CA VAL A 83 2.94 8.27 8.26
C VAL A 83 2.44 7.86 6.88
N ALA A 84 3.28 7.94 5.84
CA ALA A 84 2.92 7.50 4.51
C ALA A 84 2.56 6.00 4.48
N MET A 85 3.36 5.15 5.12
CA MET A 85 3.05 3.71 5.23
C MET A 85 1.70 3.48 5.93
N LEU A 86 1.42 4.19 7.03
CA LEU A 86 0.16 4.07 7.77
C LEU A 86 -1.05 4.51 6.92
N VAL A 87 -0.93 5.61 6.17
CA VAL A 87 -1.96 6.03 5.21
C VAL A 87 -2.20 4.93 4.17
N ILE A 88 -1.14 4.32 3.64
CA ILE A 88 -1.26 3.24 2.66
C ILE A 88 -1.88 1.98 3.28
N VAL A 89 -1.59 1.64 4.55
CA VAL A 89 -2.30 0.57 5.29
C VAL A 89 -3.79 0.88 5.37
N MET A 90 -4.16 2.12 5.70
CA MET A 90 -5.57 2.52 5.72
C MET A 90 -6.22 2.35 4.34
N THR A 91 -5.55 2.81 3.28
CA THR A 91 -6.04 2.66 1.90
C THR A 91 -6.18 1.20 1.50
N LEU A 92 -5.21 0.34 1.83
CA LEU A 92 -5.27 -1.08 1.52
C LEU A 92 -6.45 -1.76 2.23
N GLY A 93 -6.67 -1.46 3.52
CA GLY A 93 -7.82 -1.97 4.25
C GLY A 93 -9.15 -1.48 3.66
N GLU A 94 -9.25 -0.21 3.28
CA GLU A 94 -10.44 0.32 2.60
C GLU A 94 -10.70 -0.39 1.27
N VAL A 95 -9.66 -0.60 0.45
CA VAL A 95 -9.79 -1.23 -0.85
C VAL A 95 -10.11 -2.72 -0.75
N LEU A 96 -9.60 -3.42 0.26
CA LEU A 96 -9.89 -4.85 0.48
C LEU A 96 -11.30 -5.08 1.01
N PHE A 97 -11.74 -4.27 1.97
CA PHE A 97 -12.99 -4.49 2.70
C PHE A 97 -14.13 -3.56 2.30
N ASN A 98 -13.88 -2.64 1.35
CA ASN A 98 -14.82 -1.59 0.96
C ASN A 98 -15.30 -0.74 2.15
N SER A 99 -14.43 -0.54 3.15
CA SER A 99 -14.76 0.12 4.41
C SER A 99 -13.60 0.95 4.96
N ARG A 100 -13.83 2.26 5.06
CA ARG A 100 -12.89 3.22 5.70
C ARG A 100 -12.62 2.90 7.16
N ALA A 101 -13.63 2.38 7.86
CA ALA A 101 -13.48 2.01 9.27
C ALA A 101 -12.48 0.86 9.44
N VAL A 102 -12.52 -0.14 8.55
CA VAL A 102 -11.58 -1.27 8.56
C VAL A 102 -10.15 -0.80 8.25
N GLY A 103 -9.98 0.09 7.26
CA GLY A 103 -8.69 0.71 6.97
C GLY A 103 -8.11 1.48 8.16
N ARG A 104 -8.91 2.36 8.78
CA ARG A 104 -8.52 3.10 9.99
C ARG A 104 -8.16 2.18 11.14
N LEU A 105 -8.95 1.13 11.37
CA LEU A 105 -8.68 0.14 12.41
C LEU A 105 -7.36 -0.59 12.13
N GLY A 106 -7.09 -0.99 10.88
CA GLY A 106 -5.83 -1.62 10.49
C GLY A 106 -4.61 -0.75 10.80
N SER A 107 -4.66 0.54 10.47
CA SER A 107 -3.58 1.46 10.82
C SER A 107 -3.53 1.78 12.32
N LEU A 108 -4.65 1.78 13.04
CA LEU A 108 -4.66 1.98 14.49
C LEU A 108 -3.98 0.81 15.21
N LEU A 109 -4.24 -0.43 14.75
CA LEU A 109 -3.65 -1.64 15.30
C LEU A 109 -2.11 -1.65 15.18
N PHE A 110 -1.53 -0.86 14.26
CA PHE A 110 -0.08 -0.67 14.18
C PHE A 110 0.54 -0.17 15.49
N PHE A 111 -0.19 0.57 16.33
CA PHE A 111 0.32 1.12 17.58
C PHE A 111 0.20 0.16 18.78
N PHE A 112 -0.32 -1.05 18.55
CA PHE A 112 -0.47 -2.07 19.57
C PHE A 112 0.69 -3.08 19.55
N PHE A 113 0.88 -3.78 20.65
CA PHE A 113 1.90 -4.82 20.75
C PHE A 113 1.62 -5.97 19.78
N GLY A 114 2.65 -6.41 19.06
CA GLY A 114 2.58 -7.60 18.20
C GLY A 114 2.34 -8.91 18.94
N SER A 115 2.44 -8.91 20.29
CA SER A 115 2.05 -10.02 21.15
C SER A 115 0.96 -9.62 22.14
N LEU A 116 0.30 -10.61 22.74
CA LEU A 116 -0.66 -10.39 23.83
C LEU A 116 0.02 -10.17 25.20
N SER A 117 1.31 -9.81 25.25
CA SER A 117 2.05 -9.54 26.50
C SER A 117 1.45 -8.41 27.35
N TYR A 118 0.70 -7.49 26.74
CA TYR A 118 -0.03 -6.45 27.45
C TYR A 118 -1.22 -6.98 28.26
N VAL A 119 -1.79 -8.14 27.91
CA VAL A 119 -2.95 -8.72 28.60
C VAL A 119 -2.63 -9.06 30.06
N PRO A 120 -1.60 -9.88 30.38
CA PRO A 120 -1.25 -10.14 31.78
C PRO A 120 -0.76 -8.88 32.51
N PHE A 121 -0.16 -7.92 31.81
CA PHE A 121 0.24 -6.63 32.39
C PHE A 121 -0.97 -5.81 32.85
N LEU A 122 -2.01 -5.69 32.02
CA LEU A 122 -3.23 -4.94 32.33
C LEU A 122 -4.10 -5.67 33.37
N ARG A 123 -4.17 -7.00 33.33
CA ARG A 123 -4.93 -7.80 34.32
C ARG A 123 -4.42 -7.68 35.74
N LYS A 124 -3.13 -7.32 35.94
CA LYS A 124 -2.54 -7.08 37.27
C LYS A 124 -2.99 -5.75 37.89
N GLN A 125 -3.61 -4.85 37.12
CA GLN A 125 -3.94 -3.51 37.57
C GLN A 125 -5.30 -3.49 38.27
N ALA A 126 -5.37 -2.82 39.42
CA ALA A 126 -6.59 -2.77 40.24
C ALA A 126 -7.73 -1.94 39.62
N SER A 127 -7.43 -1.04 38.67
CA SER A 127 -8.41 -0.19 38.00
C SER A 127 -7.87 0.35 36.68
N GLY A 128 -8.74 0.93 35.85
CA GLY A 128 -8.32 1.61 34.61
C GLY A 128 -7.37 2.80 34.86
N ARG A 129 -7.55 3.56 35.95
CA ARG A 129 -6.63 4.64 36.33
C ARG A 129 -5.25 4.10 36.71
N ALA A 130 -5.20 3.01 37.48
CA ALA A 130 -3.95 2.34 37.81
C ALA A 130 -3.26 1.80 36.55
N ALA A 131 -4.02 1.27 35.59
CA ALA A 131 -3.48 0.82 34.31
C ALA A 131 -2.86 1.96 33.49
N ILE A 132 -3.54 3.11 33.38
CA ILE A 132 -2.98 4.29 32.70
C ILE A 132 -1.69 4.74 33.39
N GLN A 133 -1.69 4.81 34.73
CA GLN A 133 -0.50 5.18 35.49
C GLN A 133 0.65 4.17 35.30
N ALA A 134 0.35 2.87 35.26
CA ALA A 134 1.34 1.83 35.00
C ALA A 134 1.94 1.97 33.59
N ILE A 135 1.11 2.25 32.58
CA ILE A 135 1.57 2.49 31.21
C ILE A 135 2.52 3.69 31.14
N THR A 136 2.18 4.83 31.78
CA THR A 136 3.02 6.04 31.72
C THR A 136 4.34 5.90 32.47
N HIS A 137 4.45 4.95 33.40
CA HIS A 137 5.66 4.68 34.17
C HIS A 137 6.46 3.47 33.65
N GLN A 138 5.96 2.77 32.61
CA GLN A 138 6.65 1.63 32.03
C GLN A 138 7.92 2.09 31.32
N ARG A 139 9.09 1.64 31.80
CA ARG A 139 10.40 1.98 31.23
C ARG A 139 11.09 0.82 30.53
N ASP A 140 10.67 -0.40 30.82
CA ASP A 140 11.24 -1.63 30.27
C ASP A 140 10.23 -2.34 29.36
N TYR A 141 10.72 -3.31 28.58
CA TYR A 141 9.84 -4.19 27.82
C TYR A 141 8.91 -4.98 28.75
N LEU A 142 7.67 -5.18 28.31
CA LEU A 142 6.76 -6.09 29.00
C LEU A 142 7.33 -7.52 28.98
N GLN A 143 6.98 -8.34 29.96
CA GLN A 143 7.43 -9.74 29.98
C GLN A 143 6.87 -10.53 28.79
N THR A 144 7.66 -11.49 28.30
CA THR A 144 7.19 -12.41 27.25
C THR A 144 6.06 -13.29 27.75
N ILE A 145 5.14 -13.64 26.84
CA ILE A 145 4.15 -14.72 27.05
C ILE A 145 4.67 -16.08 26.53
N PHE A 146 5.90 -16.12 26.04
CA PHE A 146 6.56 -17.30 25.48
C PHE A 146 7.79 -17.69 26.32
N PRO A 147 7.59 -18.21 27.55
CA PRO A 147 8.68 -18.44 28.51
C PRO A 147 9.72 -19.47 28.04
N TYR A 148 9.37 -20.32 27.08
CA TYR A 148 10.25 -21.34 26.51
C TYR A 148 11.36 -20.77 25.60
N ARG A 149 11.33 -19.48 25.25
CA ARG A 149 12.35 -18.84 24.41
C ARG A 149 13.63 -18.44 25.17
N GLY A 150 13.62 -18.52 26.50
CA GLY A 150 14.74 -18.07 27.34
C GLY A 150 14.90 -16.55 27.43
N GLU A 151 14.09 -15.78 26.69
CA GLU A 151 14.04 -14.31 26.77
C GLU A 151 13.04 -13.88 27.84
N ALA A 152 13.42 -12.95 28.71
CA ALA A 152 12.52 -12.42 29.75
C ALA A 152 11.61 -11.28 29.22
N TRP A 153 11.90 -10.74 28.05
CA TRP A 153 11.25 -9.59 27.45
C TRP A 153 10.36 -9.99 26.27
N GLY A 154 9.21 -9.34 26.15
CA GLY A 154 8.24 -9.50 25.08
C GLY A 154 8.55 -8.56 23.92
N THR A 155 8.20 -9.00 22.71
CA THR A 155 8.46 -8.23 21.49
C THR A 155 7.43 -7.11 21.33
N TRP A 156 7.89 -5.87 21.38
CA TRP A 156 7.11 -4.71 20.93
C TRP A 156 7.48 -4.43 19.47
N SER A 157 6.57 -4.72 18.54
CA SER A 157 6.77 -4.65 17.08
C SER A 157 7.30 -3.31 16.57
N GLN A 158 7.03 -2.23 17.30
CA GLN A 158 7.38 -0.86 16.97
C GLN A 158 8.87 -0.60 17.14
N VAL A 159 9.55 -1.38 18.00
CA VAL A 159 11.01 -1.33 18.14
C VAL A 159 11.69 -1.62 16.81
N THR A 160 11.15 -2.55 16.01
CA THR A 160 11.69 -2.81 14.66
C THR A 160 11.67 -1.57 13.79
N TYR A 161 10.65 -0.71 13.91
CA TYR A 161 10.55 0.53 13.15
C TYR A 161 11.41 1.66 13.73
N LEU A 162 11.83 1.55 15.00
CA LEU A 162 12.83 2.44 15.58
C LEU A 162 14.23 2.04 15.12
N ASN A 163 14.59 0.77 15.27
CA ASN A 163 15.88 0.20 14.89
C ASN A 163 16.13 0.26 13.37
N GLN A 164 15.12 -0.13 12.58
CA GLN A 164 15.17 -0.19 11.12
C GLN A 164 14.23 0.84 10.50
N ARG A 165 14.57 2.12 10.62
CA ARG A 165 13.70 3.22 10.18
C ARG A 165 13.33 3.19 8.69
N HIS A 166 14.24 2.69 7.86
CA HIS A 166 14.02 2.49 6.41
C HIS A 166 12.96 1.42 6.10
N PHE A 167 12.61 0.56 7.06
CA PHE A 167 11.63 -0.51 6.89
C PHE A 167 10.23 0.02 6.57
N ALA A 168 9.82 1.14 7.20
CA ALA A 168 8.52 1.76 6.94
C ALA A 168 8.35 2.16 5.47
N SER A 169 9.35 2.82 4.89
CA SER A 169 9.35 3.18 3.47
C SER A 169 9.31 1.98 2.54
N ALA A 170 10.09 0.93 2.83
CA ALA A 170 10.14 -0.27 2.00
C ALA A 170 8.78 -1.01 2.02
N ILE A 171 8.18 -1.18 3.20
CA ILE A 171 6.83 -1.73 3.34
C ILE A 171 5.82 -0.82 2.63
N GLY A 172 5.91 0.50 2.80
CA GLY A 172 5.00 1.45 2.15
C GLY A 172 4.98 1.30 0.63
N ILE A 173 6.16 1.17 0.00
CA ILE A 173 6.29 0.90 -1.44
C ILE A 173 5.59 -0.42 -1.83
N LEU A 174 5.85 -1.51 -1.11
CA LEU A 174 5.20 -2.78 -1.37
C LEU A 174 3.68 -2.68 -1.23
N LEU A 175 3.19 -2.10 -0.14
CA LEU A 175 1.76 -1.93 0.10
C LEU A 175 1.10 -1.06 -0.98
N LEU A 176 1.78 -0.03 -1.48
CA LEU A 176 1.27 0.80 -2.57
C LEU A 176 1.06 -0.01 -3.85
N VAL A 177 2.00 -0.90 -4.19
CA VAL A 177 1.82 -1.82 -5.31
C VAL A 177 0.69 -2.82 -5.05
N LEU A 178 0.54 -3.32 -3.82
CA LEU A 178 -0.58 -4.19 -3.47
C LEU A 178 -1.93 -3.47 -3.59
N VAL A 179 -2.05 -2.22 -3.15
CA VAL A 179 -3.25 -1.39 -3.36
C VAL A 179 -3.58 -1.31 -4.84
N PHE A 180 -2.59 -0.98 -5.68
CA PHE A 180 -2.76 -0.95 -7.14
C PHE A 180 -3.27 -2.30 -7.67
N LEU A 181 -2.65 -3.42 -7.28
CA LEU A 181 -3.04 -4.75 -7.75
C LEU A 181 -4.46 -5.13 -7.33
N VAL A 182 -4.85 -4.87 -6.08
CA VAL A 182 -6.21 -5.16 -5.59
C VAL A 182 -7.24 -4.37 -6.39
N ILE A 183 -6.98 -3.08 -6.68
CA ILE A 183 -7.86 -2.27 -7.53
C ILE A 183 -8.00 -2.90 -8.91
N ARG A 184 -6.89 -3.33 -9.55
CA ARG A 184 -6.92 -3.96 -10.88
C ARG A 184 -7.68 -5.29 -10.86
N TYR A 185 -7.49 -6.13 -9.85
CA TYR A 185 -8.20 -7.40 -9.73
C TYR A 185 -9.70 -7.21 -9.52
N ARG A 186 -10.10 -6.25 -8.67
CA ARG A 186 -11.51 -5.89 -8.48
C ARG A 186 -12.15 -5.39 -9.78
N ALA A 187 -11.46 -4.54 -10.53
CA ALA A 187 -11.96 -4.04 -11.82
C ALA A 187 -12.19 -5.18 -12.83
N VAL A 188 -11.27 -6.15 -12.90
CA VAL A 188 -11.43 -7.34 -13.75
C VAL A 188 -12.60 -8.21 -13.29
N ALA A 189 -12.73 -8.44 -11.97
CA ALA A 189 -13.82 -9.21 -11.41
C ALA A 189 -15.18 -8.56 -11.72
N ALA A 190 -15.30 -7.24 -11.56
CA ALA A 190 -16.50 -6.47 -11.87
C ALA A 190 -16.85 -6.55 -13.37
N LYS A 191 -15.87 -6.39 -14.27
CA LYS A 191 -16.08 -6.52 -15.72
C LYS A 191 -16.57 -7.93 -16.09
N ARG A 192 -16.01 -8.97 -15.48
CA ARG A 192 -16.44 -10.36 -15.69
C ARG A 192 -17.84 -10.63 -15.17
N ALA A 193 -18.19 -10.09 -14.00
CA ALA A 193 -19.54 -10.22 -13.43
C ALA A 193 -20.58 -9.54 -14.34
N LYS A 194 -20.30 -8.32 -14.82
CA LYS A 194 -21.18 -7.61 -15.77
C LYS A 194 -21.36 -8.37 -17.09
N ALA A 195 -20.28 -8.93 -17.64
CA ALA A 195 -20.35 -9.73 -18.86
C ALA A 195 -21.22 -10.98 -18.68
N ARG A 196 -21.08 -11.70 -17.55
CA ARG A 196 -21.92 -12.87 -17.25
C ARG A 196 -23.40 -12.51 -17.13
N ALA A 197 -23.73 -11.45 -16.41
CA ALA A 197 -25.11 -10.98 -16.26
C ALA A 197 -25.75 -10.60 -17.62
N ALA A 198 -24.98 -10.00 -18.52
CA ALA A 198 -25.43 -9.68 -19.88
C ALA A 198 -25.68 -10.94 -20.73
N THR A 199 -24.82 -11.96 -20.62
CA THR A 199 -25.03 -13.24 -21.31
C THR A 199 -26.27 -13.97 -20.81
N GLU A 200 -26.50 -13.98 -19.49
CA GLU A 200 -27.68 -14.62 -18.87
C GLU A 200 -29.00 -13.96 -19.30
N THR A 201 -29.03 -12.62 -19.42
CA THR A 201 -30.21 -11.89 -19.91
C THR A 201 -30.51 -12.13 -21.38
N MET A 202 -29.49 -12.32 -22.23
CA MET A 202 -29.69 -12.67 -23.65
C MET A 202 -30.20 -14.11 -23.84
N THR A 203 -29.81 -15.05 -22.98
CA THR A 203 -30.29 -16.44 -23.03
C THR A 203 -31.70 -16.65 -22.45
N ALA A 204 -32.19 -15.74 -21.60
CA ALA A 204 -33.51 -15.83 -20.97
C ALA A 204 -34.68 -15.39 -21.87
N GLN A 205 -34.42 -14.90 -23.09
CA GLN A 205 -35.43 -14.62 -24.11
C GLN A 205 -35.33 -15.65 -25.26
N PRO A 206 -36.10 -16.76 -25.20
CA PRO A 206 -36.54 -17.40 -26.43
C PRO A 206 -38.06 -17.69 -26.44
N ASN A 207 -38.70 -17.28 -27.53
CA ASN A 207 -40.00 -17.72 -28.05
C ASN A 207 -41.28 -17.38 -27.25
N GLY A 208 -41.76 -16.14 -27.38
CA GLY A 208 -43.19 -15.87 -27.37
C GLY A 208 -43.72 -15.88 -28.80
N LEU A 209 -44.31 -16.99 -29.24
CA LEU A 209 -45.07 -17.07 -30.50
C LEU A 209 -46.32 -16.17 -30.35
N PRO A 210 -46.67 -15.29 -31.31
CA PRO A 210 -47.96 -14.61 -31.27
C PRO A 210 -49.05 -15.59 -31.71
N ASP A 211 -49.89 -16.00 -30.76
CA ASP A 211 -51.11 -16.77 -31.04
C ASP A 211 -52.04 -15.97 -31.97
N THR A 212 -52.21 -16.47 -33.19
CA THR A 212 -53.29 -16.11 -34.09
C THR A 212 -54.63 -16.57 -33.55
N THR A 213 -55.59 -15.67 -33.38
CA THR A 213 -57.04 -15.98 -33.42
C THR A 213 -57.82 -14.80 -34.02
N PRO A 214 -58.99 -15.05 -34.65
CA PRO A 214 -59.37 -14.40 -35.89
C PRO A 214 -60.42 -13.29 -35.74
N LEU A 215 -60.48 -12.48 -36.80
CA LEU A 215 -61.49 -11.47 -37.12
C LEU A 215 -62.92 -11.91 -36.81
N ALA A 216 -63.65 -11.09 -36.04
CA ALA A 216 -65.10 -11.05 -36.04
C ALA A 216 -65.56 -9.63 -36.42
N VAL A 217 -66.24 -9.58 -37.57
CA VAL A 217 -66.93 -8.43 -38.15
C VAL A 217 -68.18 -8.13 -37.31
N SER A 218 -68.45 -6.86 -37.03
CA SER A 218 -69.84 -6.37 -36.90
C SER A 218 -69.92 -4.89 -37.25
N ALA A 219 -70.96 -4.54 -37.99
CA ALA A 219 -71.15 -3.32 -38.73
C ALA A 219 -72.18 -2.37 -38.07
N ASN A 220 -71.87 -1.07 -38.14
CA ASN A 220 -72.77 0.09 -38.38
C ASN A 220 -73.91 0.45 -37.38
N PRO A 221 -74.52 1.66 -37.48
CA PRO A 221 -73.95 3.00 -37.75
C PRO A 221 -74.61 4.16 -36.91
N SER A 222 -74.20 5.41 -37.20
CA SER A 222 -74.96 6.68 -37.13
C SER A 222 -74.99 7.50 -35.81
N GLY A 223 -74.78 8.82 -35.94
CA GLY A 223 -75.22 9.83 -34.96
C GLY A 223 -74.33 11.08 -34.78
N ASP A 224 -74.46 12.04 -35.69
CA ASP A 224 -74.35 13.51 -35.56
C ASP A 224 -73.26 14.27 -34.74
N VAL A 225 -72.52 15.10 -35.50
CA VAL A 225 -72.28 16.55 -35.36
C VAL A 225 -72.07 17.16 -33.96
N ARG A 226 -70.84 17.64 -33.70
CA ARG A 226 -70.60 19.07 -33.34
C ARG A 226 -69.14 19.50 -33.41
N GLU A 227 -68.96 20.57 -34.18
CA GLU A 227 -67.75 21.37 -34.36
C GLU A 227 -67.47 22.20 -33.11
N SER A 228 -66.23 22.18 -32.59
CA SER A 228 -65.67 23.23 -31.74
C SER A 228 -64.15 23.15 -31.75
N GLN A 229 -63.55 24.18 -32.34
CA GLN A 229 -62.13 24.48 -32.33
C GLN A 229 -61.64 24.67 -30.89
N VAL A 230 -60.58 23.95 -30.49
CA VAL A 230 -59.63 24.39 -29.48
C VAL A 230 -58.23 23.94 -29.88
N GLU A 231 -57.48 24.92 -30.37
CA GLU A 231 -56.05 25.18 -30.21
C GLU A 231 -55.12 24.04 -29.70
N MET A 232 -54.17 23.68 -30.57
CA MET A 232 -52.98 22.86 -30.28
C MET A 232 -51.98 23.59 -29.38
N PRO A 233 -51.24 22.86 -28.53
CA PRO A 233 -49.84 23.13 -28.31
C PRO A 233 -49.00 22.08 -29.03
N SER A 234 -48.10 22.56 -29.88
CA SER A 234 -47.08 21.80 -30.59
C SER A 234 -46.26 20.92 -29.65
N VAL A 235 -46.39 19.60 -29.81
CA VAL A 235 -45.46 18.62 -29.22
C VAL A 235 -44.15 18.73 -29.98
N SER A 236 -43.18 19.41 -29.37
CA SER A 236 -41.81 19.44 -29.84
C SER A 236 -41.20 18.05 -29.71
N VAL A 237 -41.10 17.34 -30.83
CA VAL A 237 -40.27 16.15 -31.00
C VAL A 237 -38.82 16.58 -30.75
N THR A 238 -38.36 16.40 -29.52
CA THR A 238 -36.92 16.45 -29.24
C THR A 238 -36.39 15.07 -29.61
N THR A 239 -35.84 14.99 -30.81
CA THR A 239 -34.99 13.89 -31.27
C THR A 239 -33.88 13.72 -30.24
N GLN A 240 -34.02 12.72 -29.36
CA GLN A 240 -32.90 12.23 -28.57
C GLN A 240 -31.85 11.74 -29.57
N SER A 241 -30.79 12.53 -29.73
CA SER A 241 -29.55 12.05 -30.30
C SER A 241 -29.08 10.91 -29.40
N THR A 242 -29.26 9.68 -29.87
CA THR A 242 -28.54 8.52 -29.38
C THR A 242 -27.05 8.82 -29.54
N GLU A 243 -26.41 9.33 -28.49
CA GLU A 243 -24.97 9.22 -28.33
C GLU A 243 -24.68 7.73 -28.21
N GLU A 244 -24.44 7.10 -29.36
CA GLU A 244 -23.68 5.86 -29.42
C GLU A 244 -22.33 6.14 -28.77
N THR A 245 -22.24 5.84 -27.47
CA THR A 245 -20.97 5.78 -26.77
C THR A 245 -20.22 4.59 -27.37
N THR A 246 -19.48 4.82 -28.46
CA THR A 246 -18.52 3.87 -29.00
C THR A 246 -17.55 3.50 -27.88
N ILE A 247 -17.72 2.31 -27.32
CA ILE A 247 -16.81 1.72 -26.35
C ILE A 247 -15.53 1.36 -27.13
N THR A 248 -14.64 2.32 -27.34
CA THR A 248 -13.30 2.05 -27.84
C THR A 248 -12.57 1.22 -26.80
N ALA A 249 -12.36 -0.07 -27.09
CA ALA A 249 -11.59 -0.96 -26.25
C ALA A 249 -10.15 -0.42 -26.13
N GLU A 250 -9.67 -0.19 -24.91
CA GLU A 250 -8.29 0.21 -24.67
C GLU A 250 -7.32 -0.81 -25.30
N PRO A 251 -6.28 -0.37 -26.03
CA PRO A 251 -5.29 -1.28 -26.59
C PRO A 251 -4.55 -2.00 -25.46
N PHE A 252 -4.28 -3.29 -25.65
CA PHE A 252 -3.62 -4.14 -24.64
C PHE A 252 -2.33 -3.51 -24.07
N ILE A 253 -1.53 -2.88 -24.92
CA ILE A 253 -0.28 -2.20 -24.53
C ILE A 253 -0.52 -1.08 -23.51
N ALA A 254 -1.63 -0.34 -23.62
CA ALA A 254 -1.95 0.71 -22.65
C ALA A 254 -2.18 0.12 -21.24
N THR A 255 -2.67 -1.12 -21.16
CA THR A 255 -2.87 -1.83 -19.88
C THR A 255 -1.56 -2.24 -19.20
N LEU A 256 -0.42 -2.25 -19.91
CA LEU A 256 0.89 -2.63 -19.38
C LEU A 256 1.60 -1.48 -18.66
N ARG A 257 1.36 -0.22 -19.07
CA ARG A 257 2.09 0.95 -18.54
C ARG A 257 2.05 1.06 -17.01
N PRO A 258 0.89 0.89 -16.33
CA PRO A 258 0.85 0.94 -14.88
C PRO A 258 1.64 -0.19 -14.22
N PHE A 259 1.70 -1.38 -14.84
CA PHE A 259 2.45 -2.52 -14.33
C PHE A 259 3.96 -2.36 -14.51
N ILE A 260 4.41 -1.74 -15.61
CA ILE A 260 5.80 -1.34 -15.81
C ILE A 260 6.21 -0.35 -14.72
N PHE A 261 5.38 0.68 -14.48
CA PHE A 261 5.64 1.65 -13.42
C PHE A 261 5.71 0.99 -12.03
N SER A 262 4.77 0.11 -11.68
CA SER A 262 4.82 -0.64 -10.42
C SER A 262 6.05 -1.55 -10.32
N GLY A 263 6.49 -2.16 -11.43
CA GLY A 263 7.71 -2.95 -11.49
C GLY A 263 8.96 -2.10 -11.21
N ALA A 264 9.05 -0.93 -11.85
CA ALA A 264 10.13 0.02 -11.60
C ALA A 264 10.12 0.51 -10.15
N LEU A 265 8.95 0.77 -9.56
CA LEU A 265 8.84 1.17 -8.17
C LEU A 265 9.34 0.07 -7.20
N LEU A 266 8.95 -1.18 -7.42
CA LEU A 266 9.43 -2.32 -6.62
C LEU A 266 10.93 -2.57 -6.78
N SER A 267 11.49 -2.25 -7.95
CA SER A 267 12.92 -2.43 -8.22
C SER A 267 13.83 -1.52 -7.39
N LEU A 268 13.29 -0.51 -6.70
CA LEU A 268 14.03 0.34 -5.77
C LEU A 268 14.28 -0.33 -4.43
N LEU A 269 13.52 -1.39 -4.11
CA LEU A 269 13.55 -2.05 -2.81
C LEU A 269 14.90 -2.69 -2.45
N PRO A 270 15.72 -3.27 -3.35
CA PRO A 270 17.03 -3.80 -2.96
C PRO A 270 17.91 -2.77 -2.24
N MET A 271 17.92 -1.52 -2.73
CA MET A 271 18.70 -0.44 -2.11
C MET A 271 18.02 0.19 -0.88
N TRP A 272 16.74 -0.14 -0.64
CA TRP A 272 15.95 0.35 0.50
C TRP A 272 15.86 -0.65 1.65
N ASN A 273 15.54 -1.90 1.34
CA ASN A 273 15.53 -3.08 2.19
C ASN A 273 15.41 -4.36 1.32
N SER A 274 16.50 -5.10 1.17
CA SER A 274 16.55 -6.33 0.35
C SER A 274 15.61 -7.43 0.85
N ALA A 275 15.36 -7.54 2.15
CA ALA A 275 14.46 -8.55 2.69
C ALA A 275 13.00 -8.29 2.28
N VAL A 276 12.58 -7.01 2.26
CA VAL A 276 11.26 -6.63 1.76
C VAL A 276 11.13 -6.90 0.26
N PHE A 277 12.19 -6.73 -0.52
CA PHE A 277 12.19 -7.11 -1.95
C PHE A 277 11.94 -8.62 -2.15
N ILE A 278 12.61 -9.46 -1.38
CA ILE A 278 12.40 -10.92 -1.43
C ILE A 278 10.97 -11.28 -0.99
N ALA A 279 10.47 -10.68 0.08
CA ALA A 279 9.09 -10.87 0.54
C ALA A 279 8.07 -10.41 -0.53
N ALA A 280 8.32 -9.29 -1.20
CA ALA A 280 7.52 -8.80 -2.31
C ALA A 280 7.47 -9.83 -3.46
N ALA A 281 8.63 -10.39 -3.85
CA ALA A 281 8.69 -11.41 -4.89
C ALA A 281 7.85 -12.65 -4.53
N ALA A 282 7.91 -13.11 -3.27
CA ALA A 282 7.10 -14.25 -2.81
C ALA A 282 5.59 -13.95 -2.84
N ILE A 283 5.17 -12.79 -2.34
CA ILE A 283 3.76 -12.36 -2.35
C ILE A 283 3.24 -12.23 -3.79
N LEU A 284 4.01 -11.58 -4.67
CA LEU A 284 3.62 -11.37 -6.06
C LEU A 284 3.61 -12.69 -6.85
N GLY A 285 4.50 -13.63 -6.53
CA GLY A 285 4.48 -14.99 -7.07
C GLY A 285 3.20 -15.72 -6.70
N LEU A 286 2.76 -15.63 -5.45
CA LEU A 286 1.49 -16.19 -5.01
C LEU A 286 0.31 -15.54 -5.74
N LEU A 287 0.28 -14.20 -5.84
CA LEU A 287 -0.77 -13.48 -6.57
C LEU A 287 -0.77 -13.82 -8.06
N PHE A 288 0.38 -14.02 -8.68
CA PHE A 288 0.46 -14.46 -10.08
C PHE A 288 -0.21 -15.82 -10.31
N ILE A 289 -0.06 -16.74 -9.35
CA ILE A 289 -0.70 -18.06 -9.41
C ILE A 289 -2.22 -17.94 -9.21
N LEU A 290 -2.63 -17.20 -8.18
CA LEU A 290 -4.02 -17.16 -7.70
C LEU A 290 -4.93 -16.18 -8.46
N CYS A 291 -4.40 -15.08 -9.00
CA CYS A 291 -5.18 -13.97 -9.52
C CYS A 291 -5.13 -13.88 -11.07
N PRO A 292 -6.12 -13.20 -11.69
CA PRO A 292 -6.08 -12.90 -13.13
C PRO A 292 -4.95 -11.90 -13.47
N LEU A 293 -4.81 -11.51 -14.74
CA LEU A 293 -3.80 -10.56 -15.23
C LEU A 293 -2.36 -11.09 -15.26
N ARG A 294 -2.17 -12.38 -15.55
CA ARG A 294 -0.85 -13.05 -15.58
C ARG A 294 0.17 -12.35 -16.47
N LEU A 295 -0.23 -11.92 -17.67
CA LEU A 295 0.70 -11.27 -18.60
C LEU A 295 1.14 -9.90 -18.09
N GLN A 296 0.23 -9.11 -17.52
CA GLN A 296 0.57 -7.84 -16.86
C GLN A 296 1.47 -8.05 -15.64
N MET A 297 1.20 -9.08 -14.83
CA MET A 297 2.02 -9.46 -13.68
C MET A 297 3.42 -9.91 -14.11
N LEU A 298 3.53 -10.64 -15.23
CA LEU A 298 4.83 -10.99 -15.82
C LEU A 298 5.59 -9.74 -16.26
N THR A 299 4.93 -8.77 -16.89
CA THR A 299 5.55 -7.48 -17.23
C THR A 299 6.07 -6.77 -15.99
N LEU A 300 5.26 -6.68 -14.92
CA LEU A 300 5.68 -6.10 -13.65
C LEU A 300 6.92 -6.82 -13.08
N ALA A 301 6.92 -8.15 -13.07
CA ALA A 301 8.02 -8.96 -12.54
C ALA A 301 9.29 -8.80 -13.37
N VAL A 302 9.18 -8.81 -14.70
CA VAL A 302 10.33 -8.62 -15.61
C VAL A 302 10.92 -7.22 -15.44
N THR A 303 10.10 -6.17 -15.41
CA THR A 303 10.58 -4.80 -15.17
C THR A 303 11.26 -4.69 -13.80
N ALA A 304 10.64 -5.26 -12.74
CA ALA A 304 11.22 -5.25 -11.41
C ALA A 304 12.59 -5.96 -11.37
N GLY A 305 12.67 -7.17 -11.94
CA GLY A 305 13.87 -7.99 -11.95
C GLY A 305 15.02 -7.37 -12.75
N LEU A 306 14.74 -6.83 -13.95
CA LEU A 306 15.77 -6.24 -14.81
C LEU A 306 16.46 -5.02 -14.15
N ILE A 307 15.69 -4.19 -13.44
CA ILE A 307 16.23 -3.00 -12.77
C ILE A 307 16.83 -3.34 -11.40
N ALA A 308 16.27 -4.33 -10.69
CA ALA A 308 16.76 -4.77 -9.38
C ALA A 308 18.06 -5.58 -9.47
N LEU A 309 18.28 -6.34 -10.55
CA LEU A 309 19.40 -7.27 -10.66
C LEU A 309 20.77 -6.58 -10.50
N PRO A 310 21.08 -5.45 -11.18
CA PRO A 310 22.34 -4.74 -10.96
C PRO A 310 22.52 -4.27 -9.51
N GLN A 311 21.43 -3.85 -8.85
CA GLN A 311 21.45 -3.41 -7.45
C GLN A 311 21.76 -4.57 -6.50
N MET A 312 21.11 -5.72 -6.72
CA MET A 312 21.38 -6.92 -5.93
C MET A 312 22.82 -7.42 -6.12
N LEU A 313 23.31 -7.42 -7.37
CA LEU A 313 24.69 -7.77 -7.68
C LEU A 313 25.66 -6.83 -6.98
N PHE A 314 25.41 -5.53 -6.99
CA PHE A 314 26.20 -4.54 -6.28
C PHE A 314 26.28 -4.83 -4.77
N LEU A 315 25.14 -5.11 -4.14
CA LEU A 315 25.09 -5.38 -2.69
C LEU A 315 25.68 -6.75 -2.31
N SER A 316 25.72 -7.70 -3.26
CA SER A 316 26.27 -9.05 -3.04
C SER A 316 27.76 -9.20 -3.41
N GLY A 317 28.27 -8.35 -4.32
CA GLY A 317 29.61 -8.49 -4.90
C GLY A 317 30.69 -7.83 -4.06
N GLY A 318 31.49 -8.63 -3.36
CA GLY A 318 32.60 -8.16 -2.52
C GLY A 318 33.39 -9.29 -1.85
N GLY A 319 33.68 -10.36 -2.57
CA GLY A 319 34.58 -11.44 -2.14
C GLY A 319 35.54 -11.78 -3.26
#